data_AF-A0A954SJX7-F1
#
_entry.id   AF-A0A954SJX7-F1
#
_cell.length_a   1.000
_cell.length_b   1.000
_cell.length_c   1.000
_cell.angle_alpha   90.00
_cell.angle_beta   90.00
_cell.angle_gamma   90.00
#
_symmetry.space_group_name_H-M   'P 1'
#
loop_
_entity.id
_entity.type
_entity.pdbx_description
1 polymer ?
#
loop_
_entity_poly.entity_id
_entity_poly.type
_entity_poly.pdbx_seq_one_letter_code
_entity_poly.pdbx_strand_id
1 'polypeptide(L)'
;DIRKDLGAEKLPFVIAETGMGDDGDTHPRAVSLMKAQAAVAAREEFRGNVAFVSTRAFYRKADVSPSKQGYHWNSNAESYFLIGEAMGQAMLKLLAD
;
A
#
# COMPACT_ATOMS: atom_id res chain seq x y z
N ASP A 1 18.22 -4.35 9.18
CA ASP A 1 16.81 -4.81 9.15
C ASP A 1 16.19 -4.19 10.38
N ILE A 2 15.13 -3.40 10.23
CA ILE A 2 14.48 -2.69 11.34
C ILE A 2 14.10 -3.65 12.47
N ARG A 3 13.72 -4.90 12.15
CA ARG A 3 13.40 -5.93 13.16
C ARG A 3 14.61 -6.29 14.01
N LYS A 4 15.77 -6.49 13.38
CA LYS A 4 17.03 -6.77 14.07
C LYS A 4 17.48 -5.57 14.91
N ASP A 5 17.40 -4.38 14.33
CA ASP A 5 17.91 -3.15 14.96
C ASP A 5 17.06 -2.76 16.19
N LEU A 6 15.77 -3.10 16.19
CA LEU A 6 14.85 -2.90 17.32
C LEU A 6 14.71 -4.12 18.25
N GLY A 7 15.37 -5.25 17.96
CA GLY A 7 15.20 -6.50 18.72
C GLY A 7 13.77 -7.08 18.66
N ALA A 8 13.01 -6.77 17.59
CA ALA A 8 11.62 -7.13 17.43
C ALA A 8 11.42 -8.02 16.19
N GLU A 9 11.77 -9.30 16.31
CA GLU A 9 11.75 -10.27 15.20
C GLU A 9 10.35 -10.44 14.56
N LYS A 10 9.29 -10.25 15.34
CA LYS A 10 7.90 -10.33 14.88
C LYS A 10 7.23 -8.96 14.73
N LEU A 11 7.99 -7.88 14.52
CA LEU A 11 7.41 -6.57 14.27
C LEU A 11 6.55 -6.64 12.99
N PRO A 12 5.24 -6.30 13.06
CA PRO A 12 4.35 -6.37 11.92
C PRO A 12 4.52 -5.17 10.99
N PHE A 13 4.28 -5.39 9.70
CA PHE A 13 4.33 -4.33 8.69
C PHE A 13 3.12 -4.41 7.76
N VAL A 14 2.66 -3.25 7.31
CA VAL A 14 1.68 -3.13 6.24
C VAL A 14 2.29 -2.35 5.08
N ILE A 15 2.24 -2.94 3.90
CA ILE A 15 2.72 -2.33 2.65
C ILE A 15 1.50 -1.85 1.87
N ALA A 16 1.35 -0.55 1.71
CA ALA A 16 0.40 0.01 0.75
C ALA A 16 1.01 0.04 -0.65
N GLU A 17 0.25 -0.43 -1.62
CA GLU A 17 0.59 -0.36 -3.04
C GLU A 17 0.79 1.09 -3.49
N THR A 18 1.69 1.31 -4.43
CA THR A 18 1.88 2.61 -5.07
C THR A 18 0.86 2.86 -6.20
N GLY A 19 -0.43 2.59 -5.95
CA GLY A 19 -1.55 2.68 -6.89
C GLY A 19 -2.00 4.11 -7.23
N MET A 20 -1.05 4.98 -7.60
CA MET A 20 -1.26 6.41 -7.90
C MET A 20 -1.60 6.70 -9.37
N GLY A 21 -2.27 5.76 -10.03
CA GLY A 21 -2.74 5.86 -11.40
C GLY A 21 -4.12 5.24 -11.52
N ASP A 22 -4.78 5.44 -12.66
CA ASP A 22 -6.04 4.75 -12.90
C ASP A 22 -5.86 3.22 -12.94
N ASP A 23 -6.95 2.47 -12.81
CA ASP A 23 -6.93 1.01 -12.86
C ASP A 23 -6.40 0.45 -14.19
N GLY A 24 -6.22 1.28 -15.21
CA GLY A 24 -5.63 0.96 -16.50
C GLY A 24 -4.12 1.25 -16.60
N ASP A 25 -3.42 1.62 -15.53
CA ASP A 25 -1.98 1.88 -15.63
C ASP A 25 -1.22 0.60 -16.05
N THR A 26 -0.72 0.62 -17.29
CA THR A 26 0.07 -0.43 -17.91
C THR A 26 1.56 -0.08 -17.99
N HIS A 27 2.01 1.04 -17.41
CA HIS A 27 3.41 1.43 -17.49
C HIS A 27 4.29 0.34 -16.85
N PRO A 28 5.24 -0.28 -17.58
CA PRO A 28 5.96 -1.47 -17.10
C PRO A 28 6.65 -1.29 -15.75
N ARG A 29 7.28 -0.12 -15.51
CA ARG A 29 7.89 0.23 -14.22
C ARG A 29 6.89 0.33 -13.06
N ALA A 30 5.71 0.89 -13.27
CA ALA A 30 4.70 1.00 -12.23
C ALA A 30 4.17 -0.40 -11.89
N VAL A 31 3.82 -1.18 -12.91
CA VAL A 31 3.32 -2.55 -12.76
C VAL A 31 4.37 -3.47 -12.11
N SER A 32 5.64 -3.38 -12.50
CA SER A 32 6.69 -4.19 -11.88
C SER A 32 6.93 -3.82 -10.41
N LEU A 33 6.85 -2.52 -10.07
CA LEU A 33 6.96 -2.05 -8.69
C LEU A 33 5.79 -2.53 -7.82
N MET A 34 4.55 -2.38 -8.30
CA MET A 34 3.35 -2.87 -7.59
C MET A 34 3.42 -4.38 -7.33
N LYS A 35 3.84 -5.16 -8.33
CA LYS A 35 4.08 -6.62 -8.18
C LYS A 35 5.16 -6.92 -7.15
N ALA A 36 6.26 -6.16 -7.14
CA ALA A 36 7.33 -6.35 -6.16
C ALA A 36 6.86 -6.03 -4.74
N GLN A 37 6.05 -4.98 -4.54
CA GLN A 37 5.45 -4.64 -3.25
C GLN A 37 4.55 -5.79 -2.73
N ALA A 38 3.67 -6.32 -3.58
CA ALA A 38 2.81 -7.45 -3.23
C ALA A 38 3.61 -8.73 -2.92
N ALA A 39 4.66 -9.00 -3.69
CA ALA A 39 5.48 -10.20 -3.55
C ALA A 39 6.22 -10.27 -2.20
N VAL A 40 6.53 -9.13 -1.55
CA VAL A 40 7.15 -9.13 -0.22
C VAL A 40 6.21 -9.77 0.80
N ALA A 41 4.95 -9.35 0.87
CA ALA A 41 3.99 -9.92 1.83
C ALA A 41 3.68 -11.40 1.57
N ALA A 42 3.91 -11.89 0.34
CA ALA A 42 3.67 -13.28 -0.04
C ALA A 42 4.80 -14.26 0.34
N ARG A 43 5.95 -13.76 0.83
CA ARG A 43 7.06 -14.64 1.24
C ARG A 43 6.67 -15.46 2.46
N GLU A 44 7.08 -16.73 2.47
CA GLU A 44 6.78 -17.66 3.57
C GLU A 44 7.22 -17.11 4.94
N GLU A 45 8.42 -16.51 5.01
CA GLU A 45 8.99 -15.89 6.21
C GLU A 45 8.16 -14.72 6.78
N PHE A 46 7.24 -14.17 6.00
CA PHE A 46 6.43 -13.00 6.36
C PHE A 46 4.94 -13.30 6.47
N ARG A 47 4.49 -14.53 6.22
CA ARG A 47 3.09 -14.92 6.39
C ARG A 47 2.62 -14.67 7.82
N GLY A 48 1.49 -13.99 7.96
CA GLY A 48 0.92 -13.61 9.27
C GLY A 48 1.63 -12.45 9.97
N ASN A 49 2.70 -11.90 9.41
CA ASN A 49 3.46 -10.79 10.01
C ASN A 49 3.54 -9.55 9.09
N VAL A 50 3.42 -9.74 7.77
CA VAL A 50 3.38 -8.64 6.80
C VAL A 50 2.12 -8.74 5.97
N ALA A 51 1.39 -7.65 5.86
CA ALA A 51 0.24 -7.52 4.97
C ALA A 51 0.54 -6.58 3.81
N PHE A 52 -0.11 -6.83 2.68
CA PHE A 52 -0.15 -5.94 1.53
C PHE A 52 -1.57 -5.43 1.33
N VAL A 53 -1.70 -4.15 1.00
CA VAL A 53 -2.98 -3.48 0.69
C VAL A 53 -2.89 -2.92 -0.72
N SER A 54 -3.73 -3.41 -1.63
CA SER A 54 -3.89 -2.79 -2.94
C SER A 54 -4.62 -1.44 -2.79
N THR A 55 -4.15 -0.43 -3.51
CA THR A 55 -4.65 0.95 -3.40
C THR A 55 -5.16 1.51 -4.71
N ARG A 56 -5.10 0.75 -5.82
CA ARG A 56 -5.53 1.21 -7.16
C ARG A 56 -6.98 1.71 -7.16
N ALA A 57 -7.88 1.00 -6.48
CA ALA A 57 -9.29 1.38 -6.35
C ALA A 57 -9.51 2.70 -5.57
N PHE A 58 -8.48 3.20 -4.86
CA PHE A 58 -8.55 4.43 -4.09
C PHE A 58 -8.11 5.65 -4.91
N TYR A 59 -7.58 5.46 -6.12
CA TYR A 59 -7.27 6.57 -7.01
C TYR A 59 -8.54 7.36 -7.38
N ARG A 60 -8.46 8.68 -7.25
CA ARG A 60 -9.49 9.61 -7.71
C ARG A 60 -8.94 10.43 -8.86
N LYS A 61 -9.71 10.51 -9.94
CA LYS A 61 -9.30 11.20 -11.16
C LYS A 61 -9.12 12.70 -10.93
N ALA A 62 -8.35 13.33 -11.79
CA ALA A 62 -7.97 14.73 -11.67
C ALA A 62 -9.14 15.73 -11.80
N ASP A 63 -10.25 15.31 -12.42
CA ASP A 63 -11.48 16.10 -12.59
C ASP A 63 -12.33 16.20 -11.30
N VAL A 64 -12.11 15.28 -10.35
CA VAL A 64 -12.79 15.24 -9.05
C VAL A 64 -11.84 15.48 -7.87
N SER A 65 -10.65 16.05 -8.14
CA SER A 65 -9.58 16.17 -7.16
C SER A 65 -8.95 17.57 -7.12
N PRO A 66 -8.31 17.98 -6.01
CA PRO A 66 -7.73 19.32 -5.87
C PRO A 66 -6.56 19.61 -6.81
N SER A 67 -5.80 18.60 -7.22
CA SER A 67 -4.66 18.76 -8.14
C SER A 67 -4.74 17.81 -9.33
N LYS A 68 -3.84 18.00 -10.30
CA LYS A 68 -3.73 17.15 -11.51
C LYS A 68 -2.39 16.42 -11.58
N GLN A 69 -1.75 16.22 -10.43
CA GLN A 69 -0.39 15.69 -10.37
C GLN A 69 -0.34 14.19 -10.66
N GLY A 70 -1.39 13.42 -10.35
CA GLY A 70 -1.39 11.97 -10.47
C GLY A 70 -0.52 11.29 -9.41
N TYR A 71 0.79 11.54 -9.40
CA TYR A 71 1.80 10.94 -8.51
C TYR A 71 1.63 11.24 -7.01
N HIS A 72 0.74 12.17 -6.66
CA HIS A 72 0.29 12.42 -5.30
C HIS A 72 -1.21 12.13 -5.13
N TRP A 73 -1.75 11.12 -5.83
CA TRP A 73 -3.19 10.82 -5.80
C TRP A 73 -4.05 12.06 -6.06
N ASN A 74 -3.59 12.94 -6.95
CA ASN A 74 -4.24 14.23 -7.26
C ASN A 74 -4.54 15.11 -6.03
N SER A 75 -3.75 14.95 -4.95
CA SER A 75 -3.97 15.61 -3.66
C SER A 75 -5.36 15.35 -3.09
N ASN A 76 -5.97 14.21 -3.44
CA ASN A 76 -7.33 13.87 -3.06
C ASN A 76 -7.38 13.30 -1.63
N ALA A 77 -8.14 13.97 -0.75
CA ALA A 77 -8.28 13.58 0.65
C ALA A 77 -8.95 12.21 0.84
N GLU A 78 -9.92 11.85 -0.01
CA GLU A 78 -10.58 10.54 0.04
C GLU A 78 -9.59 9.42 -0.30
N SER A 79 -8.74 9.61 -1.32
CA SER A 79 -7.68 8.64 -1.64
C SER A 79 -6.79 8.38 -0.43
N TYR A 80 -6.29 9.43 0.22
CA TYR A 80 -5.42 9.28 1.40
C TYR A 80 -6.14 8.63 2.58
N PHE A 81 -7.40 9.01 2.82
CA PHE A 81 -8.21 8.42 3.87
C PHE A 81 -8.39 6.92 3.66
N LEU A 82 -8.81 6.49 2.47
CA LEU A 82 -9.04 5.08 2.15
C LEU A 82 -7.75 4.25 2.22
N ILE A 83 -6.61 4.80 1.78
CA ILE A 83 -5.30 4.15 1.94
C ILE A 83 -5.00 3.96 3.43
N GLY A 84 -5.14 5.01 4.25
CA GLY A 84 -4.88 4.95 5.68
C GLY A 84 -5.81 3.99 6.42
N GLU A 85 -7.10 4.03 6.10
CA GLU A 85 -8.11 3.12 6.67
C GLU A 85 -7.77 1.66 6.33
N ALA A 86 -7.51 1.36 5.06
CA ALA A 86 -7.19 0.00 4.65
C ALA A 86 -5.88 -0.51 5.28
N MET A 87 -4.87 0.36 5.42
CA MET A 87 -3.65 0.04 6.16
C MET A 87 -3.92 -0.23 7.65
N GLY A 88 -4.72 0.61 8.29
CA GLY A 88 -5.11 0.46 9.70
C GLY A 88 -5.87 -0.84 9.94
N GLN A 89 -6.84 -1.16 9.10
CA GLN A 89 -7.60 -2.42 9.18
C GLN A 89 -6.70 -3.65 8.96
N ALA A 90 -5.74 -3.57 8.04
CA ALA A 90 -4.76 -4.64 7.85
C ALA A 90 -3.86 -4.81 9.09
N MET A 91 -3.40 -3.70 9.69
CA MET A 91 -2.58 -3.73 10.90
C MET A 91 -3.35 -4.33 12.08
N LEU A 92 -4.61 -3.94 12.28
CA LEU A 92 -5.46 -4.53 13.33
C LEU A 92 -5.59 -6.05 13.20
N LYS A 93 -5.67 -6.58 11.98
CA LYS A 93 -5.69 -8.03 11.74
C LYS A 93 -4.36 -8.71 12.05
N LEU A 94 -3.22 -8.04 11.83
CA LEU A 94 -1.91 -8.56 12.19
C LEU A 94 -1.66 -8.55 13.71
N LEU A 95 -2.32 -7.63 14.41
CA LEU A 95 -2.22 -7.48 15.87
C LEU A 95 -3.28 -8.27 16.64
N ALA A 96 -4.31 -8.77 15.97
CA ALA A 96 -5.32 -9.62 16.58
C ALA A 96 -4.76 -11.03 16.76
N ASP A 97 -4.83 -11.53 18.00
CA ASP A 97 -4.36 -12.87 18.41
C ASP A 97 -5.06 -14.02 17.65
#